data_AF-A0A8D2AM20-F1
#
_entry.id   AF-A0A8D2AM20-F1
#
_cell.length_a   1.000
_cell.length_b   1.000
_cell.length_c   1.000
_cell.angle_alpha   90.00
_cell.angle_beta   90.00
_cell.angle_gamma   90.00
#
_symmetry.space_group_name_H-M   'P 1'
#
loop_
_entity.id
_entity.type
_entity.pdbx_description
1 polymer ?
#
loop_
_entity_poly.entity_id
_entity_poly.type
_entity_poly.pdbx_seq_one_letter_code
_entity_poly.pdbx_strand_id
1 'polypeptide(L)'
;MRLDTQLIIGLLCNNLIVNQQAVQILEEISQPVVVVAIVGLYRTGKSYLMNRLAGQNCGFPLGSTIQSETKGIWMWCVPHPTKPNHTLVLLDTEGLGDVEKVRQDWIFALAVLLSSTFIYNSVGTINHQALEQLQAAKLIRAKSSSNPHETEDSTEFVSFFPDFIGDHPITEDQYLDNALKLIQGIRVVKIFNQPRECIRNFFPKRKCFVFVRPTNDLEHLVNIENVSEDLLDSKFQEQTNIFCSYIYTYAKTKILREGIEVTGNRLGALVVMYVNAIHSASVPCLENAVTTLAQCENSAAVQKAADHYSEQMAQRVEFPPHTLQELLEVHTACEREAITVFMEHSFKDENQEFQKELVIIEKKNLLLKNEEKSEKYCQDELNKISEALMENISAGIFSITGGHKLYMEAREKVEQEYWQVPRKRVKVRSTGTWRSLENS
;
A
#
# COMPACT_ATOMS: atom_id res chain seq x y z
N MET A 1 3.59 -6.98 -17.33
CA MET A 1 4.04 -8.27 -16.77
C MET A 1 2.78 -9.04 -16.37
N ARG A 2 2.68 -10.33 -16.70
CA ARG A 2 1.57 -11.18 -16.23
C ARG A 2 2.14 -12.05 -15.10
N LEU A 3 1.58 -11.93 -13.91
CA LEU A 3 2.06 -12.68 -12.74
C LEU A 3 1.14 -13.87 -12.50
N ASP A 4 1.63 -14.92 -11.86
CA ASP A 4 0.78 -16.05 -11.46
C ASP A 4 -0.21 -15.63 -10.36
N THR A 5 -1.28 -16.40 -10.19
CA THR A 5 -2.23 -16.18 -9.09
C THR A 5 -1.54 -16.35 -7.74
N GLN A 6 -1.82 -15.44 -6.80
CA GLN A 6 -1.23 -15.45 -5.47
C GLN A 6 -2.32 -15.38 -4.40
N LEU A 7 -2.18 -16.14 -3.31
CA LEU A 7 -2.97 -15.92 -2.11
C LEU A 7 -2.52 -14.59 -1.50
N ILE A 8 -3.40 -13.59 -1.36
CA ILE A 8 -3.06 -12.30 -0.76
C ILE A 8 -3.48 -12.23 0.71
N ILE A 9 -4.62 -12.83 1.06
CA ILE A 9 -5.10 -12.92 2.44
C ILE A 9 -5.51 -14.36 2.71
N GLY A 10 -4.77 -15.07 3.55
CA GLY A 10 -5.07 -16.42 3.99
C GLY A 10 -5.95 -16.48 5.24
N LEU A 11 -6.43 -17.68 5.56
CA LEU A 11 -7.07 -17.99 6.83
C LEU A 11 -6.25 -19.06 7.56
N LEU A 12 -5.74 -18.75 8.75
CA LEU A 12 -5.05 -19.70 9.60
C LEU A 12 -5.65 -19.64 11.00
N CYS A 13 -6.14 -20.78 11.50
CA CYS A 13 -6.79 -20.87 12.83
C CYS A 13 -7.87 -19.80 13.03
N ASN A 14 -8.69 -19.54 12.01
CA ASN A 14 -9.74 -18.50 11.96
C ASN A 14 -9.25 -17.04 12.04
N ASN A 15 -7.96 -16.78 11.85
CA ASN A 15 -7.40 -15.43 11.71
C ASN A 15 -7.02 -15.13 10.25
N LEU A 16 -7.14 -13.86 9.86
CA LEU A 16 -6.80 -13.39 8.52
C LEU A 16 -5.30 -13.10 8.45
N ILE A 17 -4.56 -13.71 7.54
CA ILE A 17 -3.11 -13.50 7.45
C ILE A 17 -2.77 -12.89 6.10
N VAL A 18 -2.06 -11.77 6.12
CA VAL A 18 -1.53 -11.15 4.90
C VAL A 18 -0.34 -11.96 4.39
N ASN A 19 -0.37 -12.34 3.11
CA ASN A 19 0.79 -12.91 2.45
C ASN A 19 1.75 -11.79 2.02
N GLN A 20 2.91 -11.70 2.68
CA GLN A 20 3.90 -10.66 2.39
C GLN A 20 4.50 -10.76 0.99
N GLN A 21 4.60 -11.96 0.41
CA GLN A 21 5.08 -12.12 -0.97
C GLN A 21 4.10 -11.49 -1.97
N ALA A 22 2.80 -11.63 -1.72
CA ALA A 22 1.77 -10.97 -2.53
C ALA A 22 1.82 -9.44 -2.38
N VAL A 23 2.12 -8.93 -1.19
CA VAL A 23 2.31 -7.49 -0.97
C VAL A 23 3.54 -6.96 -1.72
N GLN A 24 4.67 -7.67 -1.68
CA GLN A 24 5.88 -7.31 -2.44
C GLN A 24 5.62 -7.24 -3.95
N ILE A 25 4.85 -8.20 -4.48
CA ILE A 25 4.40 -8.16 -5.88
C ILE A 25 3.62 -6.87 -6.18
N LEU A 26 2.72 -6.47 -5.27
CA LEU A 26 1.95 -5.24 -5.44
C LEU A 26 2.83 -3.99 -5.34
N GLU A 27 3.86 -3.99 -4.48
CA GLU A 27 4.82 -2.89 -4.33
C GLU A 27 5.57 -2.56 -5.63
N GLU A 28 5.84 -3.56 -6.46
CA GLU A 28 6.49 -3.38 -7.77
C GLU A 28 5.58 -2.74 -8.84
N ILE A 29 4.26 -2.69 -8.60
CA ILE A 29 3.28 -2.16 -9.55
C ILE A 29 3.03 -0.68 -9.24
N SER A 30 3.74 0.20 -9.96
CA SER A 30 3.58 1.66 -9.88
C SER A 30 2.38 2.22 -10.65
N GLN A 31 1.74 1.40 -11.50
CA GLN A 31 0.58 1.79 -12.30
C GLN A 31 -0.69 1.88 -11.44
N PRO A 32 -1.63 2.78 -11.76
CA PRO A 32 -2.96 2.77 -11.19
C PRO A 32 -3.68 1.43 -11.42
N VAL A 33 -4.43 0.97 -10.43
CA VAL A 33 -5.10 -0.33 -10.46
C VAL A 33 -6.61 -0.20 -10.66
N VAL A 34 -7.17 -1.07 -11.51
CA VAL A 34 -8.60 -1.38 -11.55
C VAL A 34 -8.78 -2.68 -10.78
N VAL A 35 -9.53 -2.67 -9.69
CA VAL A 35 -9.64 -3.82 -8.79
C VAL A 35 -11.04 -4.42 -8.87
N VAL A 36 -11.14 -5.64 -9.40
CA VAL A 36 -12.41 -6.36 -9.55
C VAL A 36 -12.42 -7.52 -8.56
N ALA A 37 -13.34 -7.48 -7.60
CA ALA A 37 -13.52 -8.58 -6.64
C ALA A 37 -14.80 -9.35 -6.93
N ILE A 38 -14.75 -10.68 -6.77
CA ILE A 38 -15.93 -11.55 -6.84
C ILE A 38 -16.18 -12.25 -5.52
N VAL A 39 -17.42 -12.20 -5.05
CA VAL A 39 -17.87 -12.87 -3.83
C VAL A 39 -19.16 -13.61 -4.11
N GLY A 40 -19.40 -14.71 -3.40
CA GLY A 40 -20.63 -15.49 -3.56
C GLY A 40 -20.51 -16.82 -2.85
N LEU A 41 -21.57 -17.62 -2.90
CA LEU A 41 -21.54 -18.98 -2.33
C LEU A 41 -20.39 -19.82 -2.93
N TYR A 42 -19.95 -20.85 -2.21
CA TYR A 42 -19.03 -21.82 -2.80
C TYR A 42 -19.70 -22.53 -3.99
N ARG A 43 -18.90 -22.96 -4.98
CA ARG A 43 -19.35 -23.71 -6.18
C ARG A 43 -20.32 -22.97 -7.11
N THR A 44 -20.24 -21.65 -7.18
CA THR A 44 -21.06 -20.84 -8.10
C THR A 44 -20.32 -20.45 -9.40
N GLY A 45 -19.09 -20.95 -9.62
CA GLY A 45 -18.31 -20.62 -10.82
C GLY A 45 -17.52 -19.30 -10.76
N LYS A 46 -17.25 -18.77 -9.55
CA LYS A 46 -16.51 -17.51 -9.35
C LYS A 46 -15.15 -17.51 -10.04
N SER A 47 -14.30 -18.47 -9.70
CA SER A 47 -12.94 -18.61 -10.21
C SER A 47 -12.93 -18.77 -11.74
N TYR A 48 -13.93 -19.45 -12.31
CA TYR A 48 -14.11 -19.55 -13.77
C TYR A 48 -14.33 -18.16 -14.40
N LEU A 49 -15.27 -17.36 -13.88
CA LEU A 49 -15.51 -16.01 -14.39
C LEU A 49 -14.28 -15.10 -14.24
N MET A 50 -13.52 -15.25 -13.15
CA MET A 50 -12.28 -14.49 -12.94
C MET A 50 -11.19 -14.90 -13.93
N ASN A 51 -11.05 -16.18 -14.27
CA ASN A 51 -10.14 -16.63 -15.32
C ASN A 51 -10.52 -16.02 -16.68
N ARG A 52 -11.82 -15.97 -16.99
CA ARG A 52 -12.33 -15.32 -18.22
C ARG A 52 -12.00 -13.82 -18.24
N LEU A 53 -12.11 -13.12 -17.11
CA LEU A 53 -11.68 -11.71 -16.98
C LEU A 53 -10.16 -11.52 -17.07
N ALA A 54 -9.37 -12.54 -16.73
CA ALA A 54 -7.94 -12.54 -16.98
C ALA A 54 -7.62 -12.80 -18.47
N GLY A 55 -8.61 -13.18 -19.28
CA GLY A 55 -8.45 -13.62 -20.67
C GLY A 55 -7.82 -15.00 -20.79
N GLN A 56 -8.07 -15.91 -19.85
CA GLN A 56 -7.57 -17.30 -19.84
C GLN A 56 -8.66 -18.28 -19.43
N ASN A 57 -8.45 -19.57 -19.72
CA ASN A 57 -9.30 -20.65 -19.22
C ASN A 57 -8.79 -21.23 -17.89
N CYS A 58 -7.50 -21.06 -17.61
CA CYS A 58 -6.85 -21.52 -16.38
C CYS A 58 -6.14 -20.35 -15.66
N GLY A 59 -5.95 -20.50 -14.35
CA GLY A 59 -5.41 -19.46 -13.48
C GLY A 59 -5.79 -19.73 -12.02
N PHE A 60 -6.87 -19.10 -11.56
CA PHE A 60 -7.46 -19.45 -10.27
C PHE A 60 -7.95 -20.91 -10.31
N PRO A 61 -7.63 -21.71 -9.28
CA PRO A 61 -7.97 -23.13 -9.26
C PRO A 61 -9.49 -23.32 -9.23
N LEU A 62 -10.01 -24.22 -10.08
CA LEU A 62 -11.42 -24.61 -10.07
C LEU A 62 -11.61 -25.82 -9.15
N GLY A 63 -12.46 -25.65 -8.13
CA GLY A 63 -12.78 -26.73 -7.20
C GLY A 63 -13.85 -27.69 -7.71
N SER A 64 -13.59 -29.01 -7.65
CA SER A 64 -14.56 -30.06 -8.01
C SER A 64 -15.17 -30.77 -6.78
N THR A 65 -14.55 -30.60 -5.60
CA THR A 65 -14.92 -31.32 -4.36
C THR A 65 -15.89 -30.52 -3.45
N ILE A 66 -16.48 -31.19 -2.44
CA ILE A 66 -17.51 -30.61 -1.54
C ILE A 66 -16.93 -29.53 -0.62
N GLN A 67 -15.63 -29.56 -0.39
CA GLN A 67 -14.92 -28.54 0.37
C GLN A 67 -14.67 -27.29 -0.48
N SER A 68 -14.72 -26.12 0.15
CA SER A 68 -14.32 -24.86 -0.47
C SER A 68 -12.83 -24.92 -0.86
N GLU A 69 -12.53 -24.73 -2.14
CA GLU A 69 -11.17 -24.85 -2.69
C GLU A 69 -10.39 -23.55 -2.57
N THR A 70 -10.98 -22.42 -2.97
CA THR A 70 -10.43 -21.10 -2.65
C THR A 70 -10.57 -20.84 -1.15
N LYS A 71 -9.44 -20.73 -0.45
CA LYS A 71 -9.38 -20.28 0.95
C LYS A 71 -8.88 -18.84 1.01
N GLY A 72 -9.54 -17.98 1.79
CA GLY A 72 -9.17 -16.56 1.91
C GLY A 72 -9.47 -15.71 0.66
N ILE A 73 -8.56 -14.80 0.30
CA ILE A 73 -8.64 -13.95 -0.91
C ILE A 73 -7.39 -14.18 -1.75
N TRP A 74 -7.61 -14.54 -3.01
CA TRP A 74 -6.56 -14.71 -4.02
C TRP A 74 -6.56 -13.49 -4.94
N MET A 75 -5.37 -13.11 -5.40
CA MET A 75 -5.18 -12.03 -6.35
C MET A 75 -4.55 -12.53 -7.65
N TRP A 76 -4.88 -11.88 -8.75
CA TRP A 76 -4.19 -12.04 -10.03
C TRP A 76 -4.03 -10.67 -10.71
N CYS A 77 -2.78 -10.27 -10.94
CA CYS A 77 -2.45 -9.00 -11.56
C CYS A 77 -2.12 -9.21 -13.04
N VAL A 78 -2.90 -8.57 -13.92
CA VAL A 78 -2.71 -8.62 -15.38
C VAL A 78 -2.75 -7.21 -15.98
N PRO A 79 -2.09 -6.96 -17.13
CA PRO A 79 -2.27 -5.69 -17.84
C PRO A 79 -3.73 -5.47 -18.19
N HIS A 80 -4.24 -4.24 -18.01
CA HIS A 80 -5.64 -3.96 -18.31
C HIS A 80 -5.90 -4.04 -19.84
N PRO A 81 -6.88 -4.83 -20.33
CA PRO A 81 -7.03 -5.10 -21.77
C PRO A 81 -7.33 -3.86 -22.63
N THR A 82 -8.04 -2.88 -22.07
CA THR A 82 -8.52 -1.69 -22.81
C THR A 82 -7.99 -0.36 -22.27
N LYS A 83 -7.23 -0.36 -21.17
CA LYS A 83 -6.71 0.86 -20.52
C LYS A 83 -5.20 0.79 -20.47
N PRO A 84 -4.49 1.47 -21.39
CA PRO A 84 -3.03 1.48 -21.33
C PRO A 84 -2.57 2.08 -20.00
N ASN A 85 -1.42 1.61 -19.52
CA ASN A 85 -0.81 2.05 -18.26
C ASN A 85 -1.63 1.77 -16.98
N HIS A 86 -2.59 0.85 -17.04
CA HIS A 86 -3.32 0.37 -15.86
C HIS A 86 -3.08 -1.13 -15.67
N THR A 87 -3.09 -1.55 -14.40
CA THR A 87 -3.13 -2.96 -14.04
C THR A 87 -4.56 -3.35 -13.63
N LEU A 88 -5.07 -4.45 -14.19
CA LEU A 88 -6.29 -5.09 -13.72
C LEU A 88 -5.91 -6.09 -12.62
N VAL A 89 -6.42 -5.84 -11.40
CA VAL A 89 -6.23 -6.72 -10.24
C VAL A 89 -7.54 -7.46 -10.00
N LEU A 90 -7.49 -8.77 -10.16
CA LEU A 90 -8.61 -9.68 -9.99
C LEU A 90 -8.54 -10.30 -8.59
N LEU A 91 -9.59 -10.14 -7.77
CA LEU A 91 -9.68 -10.73 -6.44
C LEU A 91 -10.75 -11.82 -6.42
N ASP A 92 -10.32 -13.09 -6.36
CA ASP A 92 -11.21 -14.23 -6.17
C ASP A 92 -11.28 -14.60 -4.70
N THR A 93 -12.49 -14.64 -4.14
CA THR A 93 -12.67 -14.93 -2.72
C THR A 93 -13.13 -16.36 -2.47
N GLU A 94 -12.82 -16.83 -1.28
CA GLU A 94 -13.47 -17.96 -0.68
C GLU A 94 -14.99 -17.88 -0.79
N GLY A 95 -15.61 -19.04 -1.06
CA GLY A 95 -17.06 -19.16 -1.14
C GLY A 95 -17.75 -19.07 0.21
N LEU A 96 -18.80 -18.24 0.30
CA LEU A 96 -19.64 -18.10 1.49
C LEU A 96 -20.47 -19.36 1.74
N GLY A 97 -20.86 -19.62 3.00
CA GLY A 97 -21.80 -20.70 3.37
C GLY A 97 -21.15 -22.03 3.75
N ASP A 98 -19.83 -22.09 3.88
CA ASP A 98 -19.12 -23.24 4.46
C ASP A 98 -19.34 -23.26 5.99
N VAL A 99 -19.97 -24.32 6.51
CA VAL A 99 -20.54 -24.42 7.86
C VAL A 99 -19.46 -24.41 8.95
N GLU A 100 -18.22 -24.77 8.61
CA GLU A 100 -17.11 -24.88 9.55
C GLU A 100 -16.36 -23.56 9.80
N LYS A 101 -16.75 -22.45 9.14
CA LYS A 101 -15.89 -21.28 9.04
C LYS A 101 -16.45 -20.02 9.68
N VAL A 102 -15.71 -19.54 10.69
CA VAL A 102 -15.92 -18.29 11.39
C VAL A 102 -15.19 -17.18 10.61
N ARG A 103 -15.82 -16.01 10.39
CA ARG A 103 -15.27 -14.79 9.74
C ARG A 103 -15.45 -14.58 8.21
N GLN A 104 -16.40 -15.26 7.58
CA GLN A 104 -16.77 -15.00 6.17
C GLN A 104 -17.17 -13.53 5.91
N ASP A 105 -17.78 -12.87 6.90
CA ASP A 105 -18.18 -11.46 6.78
C ASP A 105 -16.99 -10.51 6.58
N TRP A 106 -15.81 -10.84 7.11
CA TRP A 106 -14.61 -10.00 6.93
C TRP A 106 -13.99 -10.18 5.54
N ILE A 107 -14.07 -11.37 4.95
CA ILE A 107 -13.67 -11.60 3.56
C ILE A 107 -14.55 -10.75 2.63
N PHE A 108 -15.85 -10.74 2.90
CA PHE A 108 -16.80 -9.89 2.20
C PHE A 108 -16.45 -8.41 2.35
N ALA A 109 -16.26 -7.94 3.59
CA ALA A 109 -15.94 -6.53 3.87
C ALA A 109 -14.63 -6.09 3.20
N LEU A 110 -13.59 -6.93 3.25
CA LEU A 110 -12.32 -6.68 2.58
C LEU A 110 -12.47 -6.62 1.06
N ALA A 111 -13.23 -7.53 0.45
CA ALA A 111 -13.49 -7.52 -0.98
C ALA A 111 -14.18 -6.22 -1.43
N VAL A 112 -15.14 -5.72 -0.65
CA VAL A 112 -15.78 -4.41 -0.91
C VAL A 112 -14.80 -3.25 -0.75
N LEU A 113 -14.01 -3.24 0.33
CA LEU A 113 -13.06 -2.16 0.62
C LEU A 113 -11.94 -2.05 -0.42
N LEU A 114 -11.41 -3.18 -0.87
CA LEU A 114 -10.28 -3.25 -1.79
C LEU A 114 -10.69 -3.03 -3.24
N SER A 115 -11.91 -3.42 -3.63
CA SER A 115 -12.36 -3.34 -5.02
C SER A 115 -12.85 -1.96 -5.45
N SER A 116 -12.74 -1.69 -6.76
CA SER A 116 -13.44 -0.63 -7.47
C SER A 116 -14.66 -1.15 -8.25
N THR A 117 -14.75 -2.46 -8.46
CA THR A 117 -15.96 -3.13 -8.96
C THR A 117 -16.16 -4.44 -8.21
N PHE A 118 -17.39 -4.68 -7.73
CA PHE A 118 -17.72 -5.78 -6.84
C PHE A 118 -18.79 -6.64 -7.47
N ILE A 119 -18.43 -7.88 -7.74
CA ILE A 119 -19.30 -8.86 -8.35
C ILE A 119 -19.84 -9.76 -7.24
N TYR A 120 -21.17 -9.78 -7.09
CA TYR A 120 -21.82 -10.80 -6.29
C TYR A 120 -22.34 -11.90 -7.20
N ASN A 121 -21.83 -13.12 -7.01
CA ASN A 121 -22.15 -14.28 -7.82
C ASN A 121 -23.06 -15.24 -7.07
N SER A 122 -24.27 -15.44 -7.60
CA SER A 122 -25.28 -16.35 -7.06
C SER A 122 -25.80 -17.30 -8.14
N VAL A 123 -26.34 -18.43 -7.70
CA VAL A 123 -27.03 -19.39 -8.58
C VAL A 123 -28.53 -19.29 -8.31
N GLY A 124 -29.32 -19.20 -9.37
CA GLY A 124 -30.77 -19.03 -9.29
C GLY A 124 -31.16 -17.56 -9.13
N THR A 125 -32.20 -17.29 -8.35
CA THR A 125 -32.81 -15.96 -8.21
C THR A 125 -32.20 -15.17 -7.04
N ILE A 126 -32.27 -13.84 -7.09
CA ILE A 126 -31.95 -12.97 -5.94
C ILE A 126 -33.06 -13.13 -4.88
N ASN A 127 -32.80 -14.00 -3.90
CA ASN A 127 -33.71 -14.28 -2.79
C ASN A 127 -33.27 -13.57 -1.51
N HIS A 128 -34.06 -13.70 -0.43
CA HIS A 128 -33.76 -13.04 0.85
C HIS A 128 -32.40 -13.44 1.43
N GLN A 129 -32.03 -14.72 1.31
CA GLN A 129 -30.77 -15.24 1.82
C GLN A 129 -29.56 -14.61 1.10
N ALA A 130 -29.66 -14.42 -0.22
CA ALA A 130 -28.64 -13.71 -0.99
C ALA A 130 -28.49 -12.25 -0.52
N LEU A 131 -29.61 -11.59 -0.22
CA LEU A 131 -29.61 -10.21 0.30
C LEU A 131 -29.02 -10.13 1.73
N GLU A 132 -29.33 -11.07 2.61
CA GLU A 132 -28.74 -11.11 3.97
C GLU A 132 -27.22 -11.27 3.95
N GLN A 133 -26.67 -12.05 3.02
CA GLN A 133 -25.21 -12.15 2.87
C GLN A 133 -24.55 -10.82 2.48
N LEU A 134 -25.25 -10.02 1.68
CA LEU A 134 -24.80 -8.68 1.28
C LEU A 134 -24.84 -7.67 2.43
N GLN A 135 -25.47 -8.01 3.56
CA GLN A 135 -25.49 -7.18 4.76
C GLN A 135 -24.11 -7.07 5.43
N ALA A 136 -23.17 -7.99 5.15
CA ALA A 136 -21.80 -7.93 5.68
C ALA A 136 -21.08 -6.62 5.34
N ALA A 137 -21.54 -5.86 4.33
CA ALA A 137 -21.11 -4.49 4.06
C ALA A 137 -21.22 -3.55 5.27
N LYS A 138 -22.14 -3.81 6.22
CA LYS A 138 -22.29 -3.02 7.46
C LYS A 138 -21.08 -3.10 8.39
N LEU A 139 -20.21 -4.09 8.22
CA LEU A 139 -18.96 -4.17 8.98
C LEU A 139 -17.95 -3.10 8.57
N ILE A 140 -18.24 -2.31 7.53
CA ILE A 140 -17.36 -1.24 7.05
C ILE A 140 -17.79 0.07 7.69
N ARG A 141 -16.83 0.79 8.28
CA ARG A 141 -17.08 2.12 8.82
C ARG A 141 -16.63 3.19 7.83
N ALA A 142 -17.53 4.13 7.55
CA ALA A 142 -17.27 5.18 6.59
C ALA A 142 -16.61 6.43 7.22
N LYS A 143 -16.88 6.73 8.49
CA LYS A 143 -16.35 7.88 9.26
C LYS A 143 -15.77 7.43 10.60
N SER A 144 -14.67 8.03 11.04
CA SER A 144 -13.98 7.77 12.31
C SER A 144 -14.73 8.33 13.54
N SER A 145 -15.61 9.32 13.38
CA SER A 145 -16.34 9.97 14.48
C SER A 145 -17.56 9.14 14.97
N SER A 146 -17.76 9.14 16.27
CA SER A 146 -18.78 8.35 17.00
C SER A 146 -19.96 9.22 17.45
N ASN A 147 -20.47 10.11 16.58
CA ASN A 147 -21.63 10.92 16.92
C ASN A 147 -22.92 10.24 16.40
N PRO A 148 -23.78 9.70 17.29
CA PRO A 148 -25.03 9.02 16.90
C PRO A 148 -26.14 9.97 16.39
N HIS A 149 -25.86 11.28 16.33
CA HIS A 149 -26.81 12.33 15.92
C HIS A 149 -26.48 13.02 14.60
N GLU A 150 -25.32 12.75 14.00
CA GLU A 150 -25.14 13.10 12.59
C GLU A 150 -25.89 12.05 11.77
N THR A 151 -26.97 12.45 11.11
CA THR A 151 -27.46 11.73 9.93
C THR A 151 -26.25 11.47 9.05
N GLU A 152 -25.88 10.20 8.87
CA GLU A 152 -24.89 9.78 7.88
C GLU A 152 -25.20 10.53 6.60
N ASP A 153 -24.34 11.49 6.27
CA ASP A 153 -24.51 12.38 5.13
C ASP A 153 -24.20 11.57 3.87
N SER A 154 -25.05 10.58 3.63
CA SER A 154 -24.88 9.43 2.73
C SER A 154 -24.73 9.81 1.27
N THR A 155 -24.81 11.10 0.94
CA THR A 155 -24.73 11.61 -0.43
C THR A 155 -23.28 11.82 -0.90
N GLU A 156 -22.33 12.14 -0.01
CA GLU A 156 -20.90 12.32 -0.37
C GLU A 156 -20.13 10.97 -0.42
N PHE A 157 -20.70 9.91 0.15
CA PHE A 157 -20.05 8.59 0.35
C PHE A 157 -20.21 7.63 -0.82
N VAL A 158 -21.21 7.90 -1.65
CA VAL A 158 -21.68 7.02 -2.70
C VAL A 158 -20.64 6.82 -3.81
N SER A 159 -19.68 7.72 -3.96
CA SER A 159 -18.64 7.64 -5.00
C SER A 159 -17.51 6.64 -4.73
N PHE A 160 -17.35 6.12 -3.50
CA PHE A 160 -16.18 5.31 -3.10
C PHE A 160 -16.42 3.80 -3.12
N PHE A 161 -17.68 3.39 -3.19
CA PHE A 161 -18.06 2.00 -3.22
C PHE A 161 -18.13 1.47 -4.65
N PRO A 162 -17.81 0.19 -4.85
CA PRO A 162 -17.72 -0.41 -6.17
C PRO A 162 -19.09 -0.55 -6.87
N ASP A 163 -19.10 -0.65 -8.20
CA ASP A 163 -20.34 -0.99 -8.94
C ASP A 163 -20.76 -2.44 -8.63
N PHE A 164 -22.07 -2.69 -8.41
CA PHE A 164 -22.64 -4.02 -8.03
C PHE A 164 -23.36 -4.72 -9.21
N ILE A 165 -23.38 -6.06 -9.27
CA ILE A 165 -23.87 -6.85 -10.44
C ILE A 165 -24.86 -8.02 -10.08
N GLY A 166 -26.09 -8.16 -10.65
CA GLY A 166 -26.92 -9.43 -10.69
C GLY A 166 -28.44 -9.35 -11.08
N ASP A 167 -29.17 -10.37 -11.64
CA ASP A 167 -30.02 -10.32 -12.89
C ASP A 167 -31.45 -11.03 -13.07
N HIS A 168 -32.31 -10.58 -14.07
CA HIS A 168 -33.51 -11.15 -14.87
C HIS A 168 -35.02 -11.12 -14.39
N PRO A 169 -36.14 -11.06 -15.21
CA PRO A 169 -36.60 -10.31 -16.41
C PRO A 169 -37.85 -9.39 -16.13
N ILE A 170 -38.12 -8.29 -16.86
CA ILE A 170 -37.79 -6.86 -16.57
C ILE A 170 -36.31 -6.71 -16.93
N THR A 171 -35.86 -5.80 -17.81
CA THR A 171 -34.45 -5.76 -18.30
C THR A 171 -33.52 -6.09 -17.16
N GLU A 172 -32.41 -6.80 -17.36
CA GLU A 172 -31.67 -7.40 -16.26
C GLU A 172 -31.52 -6.47 -15.04
N ASP A 173 -31.17 -5.20 -15.29
CA ASP A 173 -31.09 -4.09 -14.32
C ASP A 173 -32.43 -3.74 -13.61
N GLN A 174 -33.54 -3.74 -14.35
CA GLN A 174 -34.89 -3.60 -13.80
C GLN A 174 -35.27 -4.76 -12.88
N TYR A 175 -34.83 -6.00 -13.13
CA TYR A 175 -35.07 -7.07 -12.15
C TYR A 175 -34.36 -6.78 -10.83
N LEU A 176 -33.09 -6.37 -10.88
CA LEU A 176 -32.33 -6.00 -9.70
C LEU A 176 -32.98 -4.84 -8.95
N ASP A 177 -33.42 -3.81 -9.66
CA ASP A 177 -34.14 -2.69 -9.04
C ASP A 177 -35.45 -3.14 -8.39
N ASN A 178 -36.14 -4.13 -8.95
CA ASN A 178 -37.32 -4.72 -8.33
C ASN A 178 -36.97 -5.60 -7.13
N ALA A 179 -35.90 -6.41 -7.19
CA ALA A 179 -35.43 -7.21 -6.06
C ALA A 179 -35.01 -6.33 -4.86
N LEU A 180 -34.45 -5.16 -5.15
CA LEU A 180 -34.01 -4.15 -4.17
C LEU A 180 -35.09 -3.11 -3.83
N LYS A 181 -36.31 -3.23 -4.37
CA LYS A 181 -37.41 -2.33 -4.04
C LYS A 181 -37.80 -2.50 -2.57
N LEU A 182 -37.84 -1.38 -1.85
CA LEU A 182 -38.24 -1.38 -0.44
C LEU A 182 -39.72 -1.76 -0.33
N ILE A 183 -40.02 -2.66 0.60
CA ILE A 183 -41.37 -3.12 0.89
C ILE A 183 -42.03 -2.06 1.81
N GLN A 184 -43.31 -1.75 1.60
CA GLN A 184 -44.07 -0.82 2.45
C GLN A 184 -44.85 -1.59 3.53
N GLY A 185 -44.84 -1.14 4.80
CA GLY A 185 -45.60 -1.74 5.91
C GLY A 185 -44.97 -1.58 7.31
N ILE A 186 -45.60 -2.13 8.36
CA ILE A 186 -45.21 -1.93 9.79
C ILE A 186 -44.12 -2.93 10.26
N ARG A 187 -43.22 -2.45 11.15
CA ARG A 187 -42.15 -3.10 11.97
C ARG A 187 -41.40 -4.33 11.42
N VAL A 188 -42.06 -5.40 11.00
CA VAL A 188 -41.42 -6.60 10.40
C VAL A 188 -40.71 -6.24 9.08
N VAL A 189 -41.24 -5.23 8.38
CA VAL A 189 -40.67 -4.68 7.13
C VAL A 189 -39.25 -4.11 7.29
N LYS A 190 -38.86 -3.64 8.48
CA LYS A 190 -37.50 -3.09 8.70
C LYS A 190 -36.41 -4.14 8.49
N ILE A 191 -36.63 -5.38 8.93
CA ILE A 191 -35.64 -6.46 8.80
C ILE A 191 -35.45 -6.82 7.31
N PHE A 192 -36.54 -6.90 6.55
CA PHE A 192 -36.50 -7.17 5.11
C PHE A 192 -35.91 -6.01 4.30
N ASN A 193 -36.16 -4.77 4.70
CA ASN A 193 -35.63 -3.59 3.98
C ASN A 193 -34.18 -3.30 4.32
N GLN A 194 -33.67 -3.71 5.50
CA GLN A 194 -32.32 -3.37 5.94
C GLN A 194 -31.23 -3.79 4.94
N PRO A 195 -31.21 -5.02 4.40
CA PRO A 195 -30.21 -5.42 3.40
C PRO A 195 -30.37 -4.65 2.09
N ARG A 196 -31.61 -4.36 1.68
CA ARG A 196 -31.92 -3.59 0.45
C ARG A 196 -31.45 -2.14 0.57
N GLU A 197 -31.69 -1.51 1.71
CA GLU A 197 -31.22 -0.15 2.02
C GLU A 197 -29.69 -0.11 2.01
N CYS A 198 -29.03 -1.08 2.63
CA CYS A 198 -27.57 -1.16 2.58
C CYS A 198 -27.04 -1.28 1.16
N ILE A 199 -27.55 -2.22 0.36
CA ILE A 199 -27.08 -2.39 -1.02
C ILE A 199 -27.30 -1.11 -1.84
N ARG A 200 -28.44 -0.44 -1.67
CA ARG A 200 -28.76 0.79 -2.43
C ARG A 200 -27.91 1.98 -2.01
N ASN A 201 -27.62 2.10 -0.71
CA ASN A 201 -26.84 3.21 -0.17
C ASN A 201 -25.35 3.02 -0.42
N PHE A 202 -24.84 1.79 -0.27
CA PHE A 202 -23.45 1.48 -0.52
C PHE A 202 -23.16 1.38 -2.02
N PHE A 203 -24.03 0.78 -2.84
CA PHE A 203 -23.75 0.57 -4.27
C PHE A 203 -24.74 1.37 -5.15
N PRO A 204 -24.41 2.63 -5.49
CA PRO A 204 -25.34 3.47 -6.28
C PRO A 204 -25.58 2.93 -7.67
N LYS A 205 -24.51 2.48 -8.30
CA LYS A 205 -24.47 1.94 -9.65
C LYS A 205 -24.53 0.43 -9.56
N ARG A 206 -25.54 -0.09 -10.23
CA ARG A 206 -25.96 -1.47 -10.17
C ARG A 206 -26.23 -1.93 -11.59
N LYS A 207 -25.68 -3.09 -11.95
CA LYS A 207 -25.79 -3.73 -13.25
C LYS A 207 -26.21 -5.19 -13.02
N CYS A 208 -26.55 -5.92 -14.07
CA CYS A 208 -26.90 -7.31 -14.01
C CYS A 208 -26.37 -8.12 -15.19
N PHE A 209 -25.97 -9.36 -14.92
CA PHE A 209 -25.76 -10.38 -15.95
C PHE A 209 -26.30 -11.74 -15.46
N VAL A 210 -27.04 -12.44 -16.32
CA VAL A 210 -27.38 -13.85 -16.16
C VAL A 210 -26.63 -14.63 -17.20
N PHE A 211 -26.21 -15.78 -16.73
CA PHE A 211 -25.57 -16.81 -17.49
C PHE A 211 -26.54 -17.98 -17.60
N VAL A 212 -26.77 -18.45 -18.82
CA VAL A 212 -27.32 -19.78 -19.01
C VAL A 212 -26.29 -20.82 -18.55
N ARG A 213 -26.73 -22.07 -18.39
CA ARG A 213 -25.82 -23.14 -17.98
C ARG A 213 -24.71 -23.30 -19.04
N PRO A 214 -23.42 -23.44 -18.65
CA PRO A 214 -22.33 -23.51 -19.62
C PRO A 214 -22.40 -24.72 -20.55
N THR A 215 -22.88 -25.85 -20.03
CA THR A 215 -23.05 -27.10 -20.76
C THR A 215 -24.07 -28.01 -20.05
N ASN A 216 -24.76 -28.85 -20.81
CA ASN A 216 -25.67 -29.87 -20.28
C ASN A 216 -24.93 -31.15 -19.86
N ASP A 217 -23.68 -31.31 -20.30
CA ASP A 217 -22.84 -32.45 -19.94
C ASP A 217 -22.20 -32.22 -18.55
N LEU A 218 -22.44 -33.15 -17.62
CA LEU A 218 -21.92 -33.07 -16.26
C LEU A 218 -20.41 -33.30 -16.19
N GLU A 219 -19.83 -34.15 -17.04
CA GLU A 219 -18.39 -34.40 -17.05
C GLU A 219 -17.65 -33.17 -17.56
N HIS A 220 -18.18 -32.53 -18.60
CA HIS A 220 -17.66 -31.25 -19.08
C HIS A 220 -17.80 -30.14 -18.03
N LEU A 221 -18.90 -30.10 -17.27
CA LEU A 221 -19.09 -29.08 -16.24
C LEU A 221 -18.08 -29.20 -15.09
N VAL A 222 -17.72 -30.43 -14.70
CA VAL A 222 -16.70 -30.68 -13.66
C VAL A 222 -15.30 -30.28 -14.14
N ASN A 223 -15.00 -30.51 -15.42
CA ASN A 223 -13.69 -30.23 -16.02
C ASN A 223 -13.70 -29.00 -16.92
N ILE A 224 -14.56 -28.01 -16.62
CA ILE A 224 -14.86 -26.89 -17.53
C ILE A 224 -13.62 -26.06 -17.93
N GLU A 225 -12.56 -26.05 -17.12
CA GLU A 225 -11.27 -25.42 -17.45
C GLU A 225 -10.55 -26.05 -18.65
N ASN A 226 -10.77 -27.35 -18.88
CA ASN A 226 -10.13 -28.13 -19.94
C ASN A 226 -11.07 -28.38 -21.13
N VAL A 227 -12.32 -27.92 -21.03
CA VAL A 227 -13.31 -28.05 -22.10
C VAL A 227 -13.07 -26.97 -23.15
N SER A 228 -13.04 -27.39 -24.41
CA SER A 228 -12.90 -26.46 -25.53
C SER A 228 -14.14 -25.57 -25.66
N GLU A 229 -13.95 -24.30 -26.03
CA GLU A 229 -15.04 -23.32 -26.06
C GLU A 229 -16.19 -23.71 -27.00
N ASP A 230 -15.90 -24.41 -28.10
CA ASP A 230 -16.90 -24.92 -29.06
C ASP A 230 -17.87 -25.95 -28.47
N LEU A 231 -17.53 -26.55 -27.32
CA LEU A 231 -18.39 -27.49 -26.59
C LEU A 231 -19.27 -26.81 -25.54
N LEU A 232 -19.09 -25.50 -25.31
CA LEU A 232 -19.91 -24.70 -24.42
C LEU A 232 -21.11 -24.12 -25.16
N ASP A 233 -22.21 -23.89 -24.43
CA ASP A 233 -23.39 -23.24 -24.97
C ASP A 233 -23.05 -21.86 -25.56
N SER A 234 -23.44 -21.62 -26.81
CA SER A 234 -23.09 -20.38 -27.53
C SER A 234 -23.62 -19.13 -26.84
N LYS A 235 -24.79 -19.21 -26.20
CA LYS A 235 -25.37 -18.10 -25.46
C LYS A 235 -24.60 -17.84 -24.16
N PHE A 236 -24.13 -18.88 -23.48
CA PHE A 236 -23.23 -18.71 -22.33
C PHE A 236 -21.92 -18.02 -22.72
N GLN A 237 -21.33 -18.40 -23.85
CA GLN A 237 -20.12 -17.76 -24.37
C GLN A 237 -20.37 -16.27 -24.69
N GLU A 238 -21.46 -15.96 -25.39
CA GLU A 238 -21.86 -14.59 -25.69
C GLU A 238 -22.04 -13.76 -24.41
N GLN A 239 -22.79 -14.28 -23.43
CA GLN A 239 -23.03 -13.62 -22.14
C GLN A 239 -21.71 -13.38 -21.37
N THR A 240 -20.79 -14.35 -21.40
CA THR A 240 -19.45 -14.24 -20.80
C THR A 240 -18.63 -13.13 -21.46
N ASN A 241 -18.67 -13.05 -22.78
CA ASN A 241 -17.95 -12.04 -23.55
C ASN A 241 -18.53 -10.63 -23.32
N ILE A 242 -19.86 -10.51 -23.26
CA ILE A 242 -20.56 -9.26 -22.92
C ILE A 242 -20.17 -8.81 -21.50
N PHE A 243 -20.19 -9.73 -20.54
CA PHE A 243 -19.79 -9.47 -19.16
C PHE A 243 -18.33 -8.97 -19.08
N CYS A 244 -17.39 -9.69 -19.69
CA CYS A 244 -15.98 -9.30 -19.69
C CYS A 244 -15.77 -7.93 -20.36
N SER A 245 -16.39 -7.72 -21.53
CA SER A 245 -16.32 -6.45 -22.25
C SER A 245 -16.87 -5.28 -21.44
N TYR A 246 -17.97 -5.50 -20.70
CA TYR A 246 -18.53 -4.51 -19.80
C TYR A 246 -17.54 -4.15 -18.69
N ILE A 247 -16.94 -5.14 -18.02
CA ILE A 247 -15.96 -4.90 -16.95
C ILE A 247 -14.76 -4.12 -17.51
N TYR A 248 -14.18 -4.53 -18.64
CA TYR A 248 -13.06 -3.81 -19.24
C TYR A 248 -13.41 -2.37 -19.64
N THR A 249 -14.66 -2.11 -20.01
CA THR A 249 -15.08 -0.78 -20.46
C THR A 249 -15.40 0.14 -19.28
N TYR A 250 -16.13 -0.37 -18.28
CA TYR A 250 -16.79 0.44 -17.27
C TYR A 250 -16.17 0.35 -15.87
N ALA A 251 -15.45 -0.73 -15.55
CA ALA A 251 -14.79 -0.84 -14.24
C ALA A 251 -13.77 0.28 -14.08
N LYS A 252 -13.89 1.04 -12.99
CA LYS A 252 -13.09 2.25 -12.77
C LYS A 252 -11.77 1.94 -12.06
N THR A 253 -10.81 2.83 -12.24
CA THR A 253 -9.60 2.87 -11.39
C THR A 253 -10.03 3.00 -9.94
N LYS A 254 -9.36 2.27 -9.04
CA LYS A 254 -9.64 2.36 -7.61
C LYS A 254 -9.16 3.72 -7.10
N ILE A 255 -10.07 4.44 -6.47
CA ILE A 255 -9.87 5.80 -5.98
C ILE A 255 -10.26 5.84 -4.50
N LEU A 256 -9.44 6.50 -3.68
CA LEU A 256 -9.75 6.83 -2.29
C LEU A 256 -10.37 8.23 -2.19
N ARG A 257 -10.68 8.67 -0.97
CA ARG A 257 -11.11 10.05 -0.73
C ARG A 257 -10.13 11.05 -1.33
N GLU A 258 -10.67 12.23 -1.66
CA GLU A 258 -9.91 13.33 -2.29
C GLU A 258 -9.36 13.01 -3.69
N GLY A 259 -9.86 11.94 -4.32
CA GLY A 259 -9.51 11.61 -5.71
C GLY A 259 -8.17 10.88 -5.86
N ILE A 260 -7.61 10.37 -4.77
CA ILE A 260 -6.30 9.68 -4.79
C ILE A 260 -6.44 8.35 -5.51
N GLU A 261 -5.78 8.22 -6.66
CA GLU A 261 -5.68 6.95 -7.38
C GLU A 261 -4.83 5.96 -6.59
N VAL A 262 -5.34 4.73 -6.52
CA VAL A 262 -4.64 3.60 -5.90
C VAL A 262 -3.77 2.94 -6.96
N THR A 263 -2.49 2.89 -6.68
CA THR A 263 -1.46 2.10 -7.38
C THR A 263 -1.32 0.72 -6.72
N GLY A 264 -0.50 -0.17 -7.28
CA GLY A 264 -0.25 -1.48 -6.68
C GLY A 264 0.32 -1.38 -5.27
N ASN A 265 1.36 -0.58 -5.06
CA ASN A 265 1.98 -0.39 -3.73
C ASN A 265 0.96 0.11 -2.70
N ARG A 266 0.07 1.04 -3.10
CA ARG A 266 -1.03 1.52 -2.25
C ARG A 266 -2.05 0.43 -1.95
N LEU A 267 -2.40 -0.41 -2.92
CA LEU A 267 -3.29 -1.54 -2.69
C LEU A 267 -2.69 -2.53 -1.68
N GLY A 268 -1.39 -2.83 -1.78
CA GLY A 268 -0.67 -3.67 -0.80
C GLY A 268 -0.72 -3.09 0.61
N ALA A 269 -0.46 -1.78 0.75
CA ALA A 269 -0.55 -1.08 2.02
C ALA A 269 -1.98 -1.08 2.59
N LEU A 270 -3.02 -0.90 1.76
CA LEU A 270 -4.43 -0.99 2.18
C LEU A 270 -4.77 -2.39 2.73
N VAL A 271 -4.28 -3.45 2.09
CA VAL A 271 -4.48 -4.83 2.56
C VAL A 271 -3.91 -5.01 3.95
N VAL A 272 -2.65 -4.61 4.16
CA VAL A 272 -1.98 -4.70 5.46
C VAL A 272 -2.72 -3.90 6.52
N MET A 273 -3.07 -2.65 6.20
CA MET A 273 -3.78 -1.75 7.10
C MET A 273 -5.15 -2.31 7.52
N TYR A 274 -5.97 -2.78 6.57
CA TYR A 274 -7.30 -3.30 6.90
C TYR A 274 -7.25 -4.60 7.70
N VAL A 275 -6.34 -5.52 7.36
CA VAL A 275 -6.19 -6.76 8.14
C VAL A 275 -5.70 -6.45 9.57
N ASN A 276 -4.77 -5.51 9.74
CA ASN A 276 -4.30 -5.08 11.05
C ASN A 276 -5.43 -4.44 11.88
N ALA A 277 -6.26 -3.59 11.27
CA ALA A 277 -7.42 -3.02 11.95
C ALA A 277 -8.38 -4.12 12.45
N ILE A 278 -8.64 -5.13 11.61
CA ILE A 278 -9.48 -6.27 11.96
C ILE A 278 -8.88 -7.07 13.13
N HIS A 279 -7.56 -7.25 13.17
CA HIS A 279 -6.87 -7.92 14.28
C HIS A 279 -6.90 -7.13 15.58
N SER A 280 -6.83 -5.80 15.52
CA SER A 280 -6.93 -4.94 16.69
C SER A 280 -8.38 -4.71 17.18
N ALA A 281 -9.32 -5.56 16.74
CA ALA A 281 -10.77 -5.43 16.98
C ALA A 281 -11.32 -4.04 16.60
N SER A 282 -10.62 -3.34 15.71
CA SER A 282 -11.00 -2.04 15.18
C SER A 282 -11.77 -2.24 13.86
N VAL A 283 -12.65 -1.31 13.53
CA VAL A 283 -13.40 -1.39 12.28
C VAL A 283 -12.55 -0.78 11.15
N PRO A 284 -12.32 -1.49 10.04
CA PRO A 284 -11.74 -0.91 8.83
C PRO A 284 -12.45 0.38 8.44
N CYS A 285 -11.69 1.48 8.39
CA CYS A 285 -12.23 2.82 8.17
C CYS A 285 -11.70 3.39 6.85
N LEU A 286 -12.61 3.79 5.95
CA LEU A 286 -12.24 4.43 4.68
C LEU A 286 -11.64 5.82 4.86
N GLU A 287 -12.09 6.57 5.87
CA GLU A 287 -11.58 7.93 6.16
C GLU A 287 -10.10 7.91 6.58
N ASN A 288 -9.72 6.94 7.40
CA ASN A 288 -8.34 6.81 7.87
C ASN A 288 -7.40 6.24 6.80
N ALA A 289 -7.95 5.65 5.73
CA ALA A 289 -7.13 5.01 4.71
C ALA A 289 -6.15 5.99 4.07
N VAL A 290 -6.63 7.19 3.73
CA VAL A 290 -5.80 8.23 3.11
C VAL A 290 -4.73 8.74 4.07
N THR A 291 -5.09 9.03 5.33
CA THR A 291 -4.15 9.57 6.31
C THR A 291 -3.10 8.55 6.72
N THR A 292 -3.48 7.29 6.92
CA THR A 292 -2.54 6.20 7.23
C THR A 292 -1.61 5.92 6.06
N LEU A 293 -2.12 5.90 4.81
CA LEU A 293 -1.25 5.77 3.64
C LEU A 293 -0.28 6.94 3.52
N ALA A 294 -0.73 8.18 3.76
CA ALA A 294 0.12 9.36 3.72
C ALA A 294 1.25 9.27 4.75
N GLN A 295 0.93 8.86 5.99
CA GLN A 295 1.95 8.65 7.02
C GLN A 295 3.00 7.61 6.61
N CYS A 296 2.56 6.47 6.05
CA CYS A 296 3.47 5.40 5.62
C CYS A 296 4.35 5.84 4.43
N GLU A 297 3.75 6.39 3.36
CA GLU A 297 4.49 6.82 2.17
C GLU A 297 5.43 7.99 2.50
N ASN A 298 4.99 8.98 3.26
CA ASN A 298 5.82 10.13 3.61
C ASN A 298 6.99 9.73 4.51
N SER A 299 6.78 8.83 5.48
CA SER A 299 7.87 8.31 6.31
C SER A 299 8.92 7.55 5.48
N ALA A 300 8.48 6.72 4.53
CA ALA A 300 9.38 6.02 3.61
C ALA A 300 10.09 7.01 2.66
N ALA A 301 9.40 8.07 2.20
CA ALA A 301 9.97 9.12 1.37
C ALA A 301 11.05 9.93 2.12
N VAL A 302 10.84 10.24 3.40
CA VAL A 302 11.84 10.88 4.26
C VAL A 302 13.10 10.02 4.34
N GLN A 303 12.95 8.72 4.62
CA GLN A 303 14.09 7.82 4.70
C GLN A 303 14.86 7.74 3.38
N LYS A 304 14.14 7.55 2.26
CA LYS A 304 14.74 7.48 0.93
C LYS A 304 15.47 8.76 0.55
N ALA A 305 14.89 9.93 0.84
CA ALA A 305 15.52 11.23 0.58
C ALA A 305 16.74 11.46 1.47
N ALA A 306 16.67 11.09 2.76
CA ALA A 306 17.79 11.21 3.69
C ALA A 306 18.96 10.29 3.31
N ASP A 307 18.69 9.10 2.80
CA ASP A 307 19.70 8.17 2.29
C ASP A 307 20.36 8.74 1.02
N HIS A 308 19.56 9.26 0.07
CA HIS A 308 20.07 9.94 -1.12
C HIS A 308 20.96 11.13 -0.76
N TYR A 309 20.51 12.00 0.16
CA TYR A 309 21.31 13.11 0.68
C TYR A 309 22.65 12.61 1.24
N SER A 310 22.60 11.59 2.10
CA SER A 310 23.78 11.06 2.79
C SER A 310 24.80 10.46 1.81
N GLU A 311 24.33 9.80 0.76
CA GLU A 311 25.14 9.28 -0.34
C GLU A 311 25.79 10.42 -1.15
N GLN A 312 25.00 11.40 -1.61
CA GLN A 312 25.51 12.53 -2.40
C GLN A 312 26.55 13.35 -1.60
N MET A 313 26.29 13.60 -0.32
CA MET A 313 27.26 14.24 0.57
C MET A 313 28.54 13.42 0.74
N ALA A 314 28.44 12.10 0.82
CA ALA A 314 29.62 11.22 0.91
C ALA A 314 30.50 11.26 -0.34
N GLN A 315 29.88 11.41 -1.51
CA GLN A 315 30.59 11.41 -2.80
C GLN A 315 31.21 12.79 -3.11
N ARG A 316 30.57 13.88 -2.70
CA ARG A 316 30.93 15.25 -3.10
C ARG A 316 31.76 15.99 -2.06
N VAL A 317 31.71 15.61 -0.78
CA VAL A 317 32.44 16.29 0.30
C VAL A 317 33.61 15.46 0.79
N GLU A 318 34.81 16.04 0.72
CA GLU A 318 35.97 15.49 1.42
C GLU A 318 36.01 16.01 2.85
N PHE A 319 35.77 15.12 3.81
CA PHE A 319 35.78 15.47 5.23
C PHE A 319 37.17 15.26 5.88
N PRO A 320 37.61 16.19 6.76
CA PRO A 320 36.98 17.46 7.10
C PRO A 320 37.07 18.49 5.96
N PRO A 321 36.06 19.34 5.71
CA PRO A 321 36.06 20.26 4.56
C PRO A 321 37.17 21.33 4.66
N HIS A 322 37.54 21.96 3.54
CA HIS A 322 38.54 23.03 3.55
C HIS A 322 37.97 24.34 4.10
N THR A 323 36.72 24.65 3.73
CA THR A 323 36.01 25.83 4.22
C THR A 323 34.57 25.51 4.60
N LEU A 324 33.97 26.34 5.45
CA LEU A 324 32.55 26.24 5.72
C LEU A 324 31.72 26.53 4.45
N GLN A 325 32.17 27.47 3.62
CA GLN A 325 31.46 27.85 2.39
C GLN A 325 31.33 26.69 1.41
N GLU A 326 32.41 25.94 1.18
CA GLU A 326 32.42 24.73 0.36
C GLU A 326 31.40 23.69 0.88
N LEU A 327 31.37 23.46 2.19
CA LEU A 327 30.41 22.55 2.80
C LEU A 327 28.96 23.00 2.60
N LEU A 328 28.69 24.30 2.75
CA LEU A 328 27.36 24.88 2.57
C LEU A 328 26.88 24.75 1.12
N GLU A 329 27.75 25.02 0.14
CA GLU A 329 27.42 24.93 -1.28
C GLU A 329 27.05 23.50 -1.70
N VAL A 330 27.83 22.51 -1.26
CA VAL A 330 27.51 21.10 -1.53
C VAL A 330 26.25 20.67 -0.80
N HIS A 331 26.08 21.06 0.48
CA HIS A 331 24.87 20.78 1.24
C HIS A 331 23.61 21.30 0.55
N THR A 332 23.58 22.57 0.12
CA THR A 332 22.41 23.14 -0.56
C THR A 332 22.08 22.43 -1.87
N ALA A 333 23.09 21.94 -2.60
CA ALA A 333 22.86 21.13 -3.81
C ALA A 333 22.24 19.76 -3.46
N CYS A 334 22.81 19.06 -2.47
CA CYS A 334 22.33 17.75 -2.03
C CYS A 334 20.93 17.82 -1.40
N GLU A 335 20.65 18.85 -0.59
CA GLU A 335 19.34 19.13 0.00
C GLU A 335 18.28 19.32 -1.08
N ARG A 336 18.56 20.10 -2.13
CA ARG A 336 17.63 20.29 -3.24
C ARG A 336 17.30 18.98 -3.97
N GLU A 337 18.31 18.15 -4.19
CA GLU A 337 18.12 16.82 -4.79
C GLU A 337 17.29 15.90 -3.89
N ALA A 338 17.57 15.87 -2.59
CA ALA A 338 16.83 15.08 -1.61
C ALA A 338 15.37 15.52 -1.48
N ILE A 339 15.11 16.83 -1.46
CA ILE A 339 13.74 17.37 -1.52
C ILE A 339 13.03 16.92 -2.80
N THR A 340 13.72 16.90 -3.94
CA THR A 340 13.13 16.39 -5.21
C THR A 340 12.74 14.91 -5.07
N VAL A 341 13.63 14.08 -4.53
CA VAL A 341 13.35 12.66 -4.25
C VAL A 341 12.16 12.49 -3.30
N PHE A 342 12.09 13.31 -2.25
CA PHE A 342 10.97 13.31 -1.31
C PHE A 342 9.65 13.65 -2.00
N MET A 343 9.62 14.73 -2.79
CA MET A 343 8.41 15.19 -3.50
C MET A 343 7.91 14.18 -4.55
N GLU A 344 8.79 13.38 -5.13
CA GLU A 344 8.41 12.30 -6.05
C GLU A 344 7.71 11.12 -5.36
N HIS A 345 7.95 10.93 -4.06
CA HIS A 345 7.50 9.74 -3.32
C HIS A 345 6.57 10.06 -2.14
N SER A 346 6.31 11.33 -1.87
CA SER A 346 5.41 11.78 -0.81
C SER A 346 4.06 12.22 -1.36
N PHE A 347 3.04 12.16 -0.52
CA PHE A 347 1.74 12.74 -0.82
C PHE A 347 1.04 13.18 0.47
N LYS A 348 0.23 14.24 0.38
CA LYS A 348 -0.59 14.75 1.49
C LYS A 348 0.21 14.98 2.79
N ASP A 349 1.42 15.53 2.67
CA ASP A 349 2.19 16.05 3.82
C ASP A 349 1.60 17.40 4.28
N GLU A 350 0.40 17.34 4.85
CA GLU A 350 -0.28 18.51 5.39
C GLU A 350 0.59 19.16 6.49
N ASN A 351 0.77 20.47 6.43
CA ASN A 351 1.65 21.25 7.30
C ASN A 351 3.17 21.01 7.13
N GLN A 352 3.58 20.24 6.10
CA GLN A 352 4.98 19.96 5.77
C GLN A 352 5.76 19.34 6.94
N GLU A 353 5.12 18.46 7.72
CA GLU A 353 5.75 17.87 8.90
C GLU A 353 6.88 16.92 8.51
N PHE A 354 6.64 16.06 7.51
CA PHE A 354 7.65 15.12 7.02
C PHE A 354 8.77 15.83 6.26
N GLN A 355 8.46 16.86 5.49
CA GLN A 355 9.49 17.68 4.85
C GLN A 355 10.38 18.39 5.89
N LYS A 356 9.81 18.92 6.98
CA LYS A 356 10.61 19.50 8.08
C LYS A 356 11.46 18.45 8.78
N GLU A 357 10.92 17.24 8.96
CA GLU A 357 11.66 16.12 9.53
C GLU A 357 12.88 15.76 8.68
N LEU A 358 12.73 15.71 7.35
CA LEU A 358 13.84 15.47 6.41
C LEU A 358 14.99 16.47 6.62
N VAL A 359 14.68 17.77 6.62
CA VAL A 359 15.70 18.83 6.82
C VAL A 359 16.41 18.68 8.17
N ILE A 360 15.69 18.29 9.23
CA ILE A 360 16.27 18.03 10.55
C ILE A 360 17.24 16.84 10.50
N ILE A 361 16.86 15.75 9.82
CA ILE A 361 17.70 14.54 9.67
C ILE A 361 18.98 14.87 8.90
N GLU A 362 18.86 15.54 7.75
CA GLU A 362 20.00 15.92 6.91
C GLU A 362 21.03 16.77 7.66
N LYS A 363 20.53 17.76 8.42
CA LYS A 363 21.37 18.62 9.26
C LYS A 363 22.07 17.83 10.37
N LYS A 364 21.36 16.94 11.06
CA LYS A 364 21.96 16.10 12.11
C LYS A 364 23.03 15.18 11.54
N ASN A 365 22.76 14.51 10.41
CA ASN A 365 23.70 13.63 9.74
C ASN A 365 24.97 14.37 9.30
N LEU A 366 24.81 15.58 8.75
CA LEU A 366 25.94 16.42 8.36
C LEU A 366 26.83 16.80 9.54
N LEU A 367 26.23 17.25 10.64
CA LEU A 367 26.95 17.67 11.85
C LEU A 367 27.73 16.51 12.45
N LEU A 368 27.07 15.37 12.65
CA LEU A 368 27.70 14.16 13.21
C LEU A 368 28.88 13.71 12.36
N LYS A 369 28.68 13.57 11.04
CA LYS A 369 29.72 13.11 10.12
C LYS A 369 30.91 14.07 10.07
N ASN A 370 30.66 15.38 10.10
CA ASN A 370 31.73 16.37 10.14
C ASN A 370 32.52 16.32 11.44
N GLU A 371 31.84 16.16 12.58
CA GLU A 371 32.49 16.07 13.90
C GLU A 371 33.35 14.82 14.00
N GLU A 372 32.80 13.63 13.69
CA GLU A 372 33.53 12.36 13.71
C GLU A 372 34.77 12.38 12.81
N LYS A 373 34.64 12.87 11.57
CA LYS A 373 35.77 12.93 10.63
C LYS A 373 36.80 13.98 11.02
N SER A 374 36.37 15.11 11.57
CA SER A 374 37.28 16.16 12.06
C SER A 374 38.07 15.67 13.27
N GLU A 375 37.41 15.01 14.23
CA GLU A 375 38.05 14.46 15.42
C GLU A 375 39.08 13.39 15.04
N LYS A 376 38.68 12.44 14.18
CA LYS A 376 39.60 11.41 13.68
C LYS A 376 40.80 12.02 12.98
N TYR A 377 40.58 12.97 12.07
CA TYR A 377 41.66 13.66 11.36
C TYR A 377 42.62 14.38 12.32
N CYS A 378 42.08 15.10 13.30
CA CYS A 378 42.90 15.79 14.32
C CYS A 378 43.72 14.80 15.15
N GLN A 379 43.12 13.67 15.53
CA GLN A 379 43.79 12.64 16.31
C GLN A 379 44.91 11.95 15.52
N ASP A 380 44.65 11.60 14.25
CA ASP A 380 45.63 10.97 13.37
C ASP A 380 46.84 11.89 13.13
N GLU A 381 46.61 13.19 12.87
CA GLU A 381 47.70 14.17 12.72
C GLU A 381 48.44 14.42 14.03
N LEU A 382 47.74 14.49 15.17
CA LEU A 382 48.39 14.65 16.47
C LEU A 382 49.28 13.45 16.81
N ASN A 383 48.80 12.22 16.54
CA ASN A 383 49.58 11.01 16.74
C ASN A 383 50.86 11.03 15.88
N LYS A 384 50.76 11.44 14.62
CA LYS A 384 51.89 11.55 13.70
C LYS A 384 52.92 12.60 14.15
N ILE A 385 52.47 13.79 14.54
CA ILE A 385 53.36 14.89 14.96
C ILE A 385 54.01 14.58 16.32
N SER A 386 53.31 13.88 17.22
CA SER A 386 53.81 13.53 18.54
C SER A 386 54.63 12.24 18.61
N GLU A 387 54.75 11.49 17.51
CA GLU A 387 55.42 10.18 17.46
C GLU A 387 56.84 10.23 18.04
N ALA A 388 57.69 11.13 17.54
CA ALA A 388 59.07 11.27 18.01
C ALA A 388 59.15 11.72 19.49
N LEU A 389 58.21 12.56 19.95
CA LEU A 389 58.14 12.97 21.35
C LEU A 389 57.81 11.77 22.24
N MET A 390 56.83 10.95 21.83
CA MET A 390 56.41 9.75 22.56
C MET A 390 57.52 8.70 22.63
N GLU A 391 58.23 8.46 21.52
CA GLU A 391 59.39 7.57 21.49
C GLU A 391 60.50 8.05 22.44
N ASN A 392 60.81 9.35 22.44
CA ASN A 392 61.83 9.94 23.32
C ASN A 392 61.44 9.83 24.81
N ILE A 393 60.15 9.96 25.13
CA ILE A 393 59.62 9.72 26.49
C ILE A 393 59.81 8.25 26.88
N SER A 394 59.40 7.32 26.01
CA SER A 394 59.50 5.87 26.27
C SER A 394 60.95 5.39 26.40
N ALA A 395 61.87 5.97 25.64
CA ALA A 395 63.31 5.69 25.72
C ALA A 395 63.99 6.34 26.94
N GLY A 396 63.27 7.13 27.75
CA GLY A 396 63.80 7.77 28.95
C GLY A 396 64.77 8.93 28.68
N ILE A 397 64.77 9.52 27.47
CA ILE A 397 65.73 10.54 27.05
C ILE A 397 65.64 11.80 27.92
N PHE A 398 64.44 12.12 28.43
CA PHE A 398 64.22 13.28 29.30
C PHE A 398 64.49 13.00 30.79
N SER A 399 64.81 11.76 31.17
CA SER A 399 65.03 11.34 32.57
C SER A 399 66.45 11.63 33.05
N ILE A 400 66.95 12.84 32.77
CA ILE A 400 68.29 13.32 33.11
C ILE A 400 68.21 14.68 33.83
N THR A 401 69.29 15.09 34.49
CA THR A 401 69.37 16.42 35.11
C THR A 401 69.20 17.51 34.04
N GLY A 402 68.17 18.36 34.17
CA GLY A 402 67.81 19.38 33.17
C GLY A 402 66.85 18.90 32.07
N GLY A 403 66.46 17.61 32.05
CA GLY A 403 65.62 17.03 31.00
C GLY A 403 64.20 17.61 30.88
N HIS A 404 63.66 18.21 31.95
CA HIS A 404 62.39 18.95 31.89
C HIS A 404 62.42 20.08 30.84
N LYS A 405 63.55 20.80 30.72
CA LYS A 405 63.69 21.88 29.73
C LYS A 405 63.62 21.32 28.30
N LEU A 406 64.33 20.22 28.05
CA LEU A 406 64.35 19.54 26.75
C LEU A 406 62.96 18.98 26.38
N TYR A 407 62.23 18.44 27.35
CA TYR A 407 60.84 18.00 27.15
C TYR A 407 59.92 19.16 26.77
N MET A 408 60.03 20.29 27.46
CA MET A 408 59.21 21.47 27.17
C MET A 408 59.48 22.02 25.76
N GLU A 409 60.74 22.09 25.33
CA GLU A 409 61.11 22.50 23.98
C GLU A 409 60.55 21.53 22.91
N ALA A 410 60.64 20.21 23.15
CA ALA A 410 60.09 19.21 22.24
C ALA A 410 58.56 19.25 22.17
N ARG A 411 57.89 19.47 23.32
CA ARG A 411 56.42 19.64 23.38
C ARG A 411 55.97 20.91 22.67
N GLU A 412 56.66 22.02 22.87
CA GLU A 412 56.35 23.28 22.20
C GLU A 412 56.49 23.16 20.67
N LYS A 413 57.50 22.40 20.20
CA LYS A 413 57.63 22.07 18.78
C LYS A 413 56.43 21.29 18.24
N VAL A 414 55.97 20.26 18.97
CA VAL A 414 54.75 19.50 18.62
C VAL A 414 53.52 20.41 18.60
N GLU A 415 53.37 21.32 19.58
CA GLU A 415 52.27 22.28 19.61
C GLU A 415 52.30 23.23 18.39
N GLN A 416 53.47 23.77 18.03
CA GLN A 416 53.65 24.64 16.87
C GLN A 416 53.33 23.91 15.54
N GLU A 417 53.84 22.70 15.36
CA GLU A 417 53.55 21.88 14.19
C GLU A 417 52.06 21.53 14.11
N TYR A 418 51.46 21.16 15.26
CA TYR A 418 50.04 20.90 15.33
C TYR A 418 49.22 22.14 14.98
N TRP A 419 49.63 23.36 15.34
CA TRP A 419 48.94 24.60 14.94
C TRP A 419 48.98 24.87 13.43
N GLN A 420 49.97 24.34 12.70
CA GLN A 420 50.10 24.49 11.24
C GLN A 420 49.32 23.45 10.42
N VAL A 421 48.82 22.37 11.05
CA VAL A 421 47.97 21.37 10.36
C VAL A 421 46.76 22.06 9.69
N PRO A 422 46.38 21.72 8.45
CA PRO A 422 45.19 22.30 7.81
C PRO A 422 43.88 21.70 8.34
N ARG A 423 42.71 22.28 8.05
CA ARG A 423 41.36 21.65 8.19
C ARG A 423 40.87 21.21 9.60
N LYS A 424 41.64 21.37 10.68
CA LYS A 424 41.29 20.91 12.05
C LYS A 424 39.96 21.41 12.65
N ARG A 425 39.36 22.50 12.17
CA ARG A 425 38.27 23.22 12.89
C ARG A 425 37.23 23.88 11.99
N VAL A 426 36.79 23.23 10.90
CA VAL A 426 35.55 23.70 10.25
C VAL A 426 34.37 23.30 11.13
N LYS A 427 34.12 24.09 12.18
CA LYS A 427 32.97 23.92 13.07
C LYS A 427 31.74 24.54 12.43
N VAL A 428 30.80 23.69 12.03
CA VAL A 428 29.44 24.11 11.73
C VAL A 428 28.79 24.51 13.06
N ARG A 429 28.76 25.81 13.38
CA ARG A 429 28.06 26.29 14.60
C ARG A 429 26.55 26.08 14.42
N SER A 430 25.94 25.39 15.37
CA SER A 430 24.51 25.01 15.35
C SER A 430 23.52 26.19 15.41
N THR A 431 23.96 27.43 15.68
CA THR A 431 23.04 28.50 16.14
C THR A 431 23.10 29.84 15.39
N GLY A 432 23.88 30.00 14.31
CA GLY A 432 24.07 31.33 13.69
C GLY A 432 23.84 31.44 12.19
N THR A 433 24.46 30.56 11.40
CA THR A 433 24.55 30.71 9.93
C THR A 433 23.46 29.99 9.15
N TRP A 434 22.65 29.16 9.81
CA TRP A 434 21.58 28.37 9.17
C TRP A 434 20.20 29.04 9.22
N ARG A 435 20.12 30.28 9.72
CA ARG A 435 18.85 31.01 9.94
C ARG A 435 18.34 31.76 8.70
N SER A 436 18.90 31.52 7.51
CA SER A 436 18.52 32.24 6.29
C SER A 436 17.53 31.49 5.38
N LEU A 437 16.91 30.40 5.82
CA LEU A 437 15.92 29.65 4.99
C LEU A 437 14.57 29.40 5.66
N GLU A 438 14.23 30.07 6.76
CA GLU A 438 12.87 30.04 7.34
C GLU A 438 11.97 31.19 6.87
N ASN A 439 12.42 32.05 5.94
CA ASN A 439 11.59 33.08 5.32
C ASN A 439 11.85 33.14 3.81
N SER A 440 11.16 32.28 3.06
CA SER A 440 10.86 32.45 1.64
C SER A 440 9.53 31.76 1.33
#